data_AF-A0A061NH57-F1
#
_entry.id   AF-A0A061NH57-F1
#
_cell.length_a   1.000
_cell.length_b   1.000
_cell.length_c   1.000
_cell.angle_alpha   90.00
_cell.angle_beta   90.00
_cell.angle_gamma   90.00
#
_symmetry.space_group_name_H-M   'P 1'
#
loop_
_entity.id
_entity.type
_entity.pdbx_description
1 polymer ?
#
loop_
_entity_poly.entity_id
_entity_poly.type
_entity_poly.pdbx_seq_one_letter_code
_entity_poly.pdbx_strand_id
1 'polypeptide(L)'
;MAARLLPLSTDIHLSQLPTTTEPVQQLQNLCRLPDGLVIFTGPTGSGKTTSLYAMLQHLVAIDSRHIISVEDPIEKPHDTYTQLQVNEQAGLDYSEALKAALRHDPDVLMVGEIRDEKTAQIAVRAAMTGHLVLTSLHTRHTSVLSFDCWSLVCHLII
;
A
#
# COMPACT_ATOMS: atom_id res chain seq x y z
N MET A 1 13.77 12.22 -23.46
CA MET A 1 12.79 11.28 -22.88
C MET A 1 13.55 10.04 -22.50
N ALA A 2 13.64 9.72 -21.21
CA ALA A 2 14.32 8.52 -20.72
C ALA A 2 13.25 7.54 -20.23
N ALA A 3 13.15 6.37 -20.85
CA ALA A 3 12.28 5.29 -20.39
C ALA A 3 13.14 4.28 -19.63
N ARG A 4 12.85 4.10 -18.34
CA ARG A 4 13.44 3.03 -17.54
C ARG A 4 12.57 1.79 -17.72
N LEU A 5 13.10 0.76 -18.38
CA LEU A 5 12.47 -0.55 -18.45
C LEU A 5 12.62 -1.24 -17.09
N LEU A 6 11.51 -1.39 -16.37
CA LEU A 6 11.47 -2.23 -15.17
C LEU A 6 11.05 -3.65 -15.60
N PRO A 7 11.74 -4.71 -15.13
CA PRO A 7 11.29 -6.08 -15.36
C PRO A 7 9.90 -6.26 -14.74
N LEU A 8 8.92 -6.67 -15.55
CA LEU A 8 7.54 -6.93 -15.11
C LEU A 8 7.41 -8.24 -14.30
N SER A 9 8.45 -9.09 -14.29
CA SER A 9 8.36 -10.50 -13.92
C SER A 9 9.26 -10.91 -12.74
N THR A 10 9.27 -10.11 -11.68
CA THR A 10 9.83 -10.56 -10.39
C THR A 10 8.78 -10.37 -9.30
N ASP A 11 8.32 -11.51 -8.80
CA ASP A 11 7.76 -11.66 -7.47
C ASP A 11 8.69 -10.99 -6.46
N ILE A 12 8.18 -10.02 -5.71
CA ILE A 12 8.92 -9.30 -4.68
C ILE A 12 8.57 -9.92 -3.34
N HIS A 13 9.46 -10.76 -2.82
CA HIS A 13 9.32 -11.25 -1.46
C HIS A 13 9.83 -10.21 -0.46
N LEU A 14 9.19 -10.11 0.71
CA LEU A 14 9.67 -9.25 1.81
C LEU A 14 11.14 -9.52 2.18
N SER A 15 11.60 -10.76 2.05
CA SER A 15 13.00 -11.15 2.29
C SER A 15 13.99 -10.62 1.25
N GLN A 16 13.51 -10.17 0.09
CA GLN A 16 14.32 -9.60 -1.00
C GLN A 16 14.35 -8.08 -0.98
N LEU A 17 13.55 -7.43 -0.11
CA LEU A 17 13.77 -6.02 0.17
C LEU A 17 15.20 -5.88 0.70
N PRO A 18 16.01 -4.92 0.21
CA PRO A 18 17.45 -4.87 0.52
C PRO A 18 17.84 -4.70 2.03
N THR A 19 16.93 -4.88 2.99
CA THR A 19 16.93 -4.38 4.39
C THR A 19 17.58 -5.38 5.35
N THR A 20 17.86 -4.92 6.58
CA THR A 20 18.18 -5.84 7.68
C THR A 20 16.97 -6.74 8.00
N THR A 21 17.21 -7.81 8.75
CA THR A 21 16.17 -8.81 9.09
C THR A 21 15.08 -8.27 10.02
N GLU A 22 15.38 -7.26 10.84
CA GLU A 22 14.46 -6.72 11.83
C GLU A 22 13.26 -5.97 11.20
N PRO A 23 13.43 -5.01 10.27
CA PRO A 23 12.30 -4.38 9.57
C PRO A 23 11.44 -5.38 8.78
N VAL A 24 12.06 -6.41 8.19
CA VAL A 24 11.31 -7.47 7.47
C VAL A 24 10.38 -8.21 8.43
N GLN A 25 10.87 -8.58 9.62
CA GLN A 25 10.05 -9.24 10.64
C GLN A 25 8.91 -8.34 11.13
N GLN A 26 9.15 -7.03 11.28
CA GLN A 26 8.13 -6.06 11.64
C GLN A 26 7.03 -5.99 10.57
N LEU A 27 7.38 -5.89 9.29
CA LEU A 27 6.41 -5.90 8.19
C LEU A 27 5.59 -7.19 8.14
N GLN A 28 6.22 -8.35 8.36
CA GLN A 28 5.53 -9.63 8.46
C GLN A 28 4.54 -9.66 9.64
N ASN A 29 4.92 -9.08 10.79
CA ASN A 29 4.04 -9.00 11.95
C ASN A 29 2.83 -8.07 11.68
N LEU A 30 3.06 -6.92 11.02
CA LEU A 30 1.97 -6.02 10.61
C LEU A 30 1.00 -6.69 9.65
N CYS A 31 1.48 -7.55 8.75
CA CYS A 31 0.61 -8.31 7.86
C CYS A 31 -0.34 -9.26 8.62
N ARG A 32 -0.08 -9.60 9.88
CA ARG A 32 -0.93 -10.49 10.69
C ARG A 32 -1.99 -9.74 11.50
N LEU A 33 -1.98 -8.41 11.49
CA LEU A 33 -3.00 -7.63 12.19
C LEU A 33 -4.35 -7.79 11.48
N PRO A 34 -5.47 -7.86 12.25
CA PRO A 34 -6.81 -7.94 11.68
C PRO A 34 -7.19 -6.63 10.97
N ASP A 35 -6.77 -5.50 11.53
CA ASP A 35 -7.05 -4.17 11.02
C ASP A 35 -5.95 -3.18 11.43
N GLY A 36 -6.02 -1.97 10.87
CA GLY A 36 -5.09 -0.89 11.17
C GLY A 36 -4.57 -0.19 9.91
N LEU A 37 -3.79 0.87 10.10
CA LEU A 37 -3.28 1.70 9.01
C LEU A 37 -1.75 1.64 8.95
N VAL A 38 -1.21 1.13 7.84
CA VAL A 38 0.22 1.09 7.56
C VAL A 38 0.54 2.10 6.46
N ILE A 39 1.41 3.05 6.77
CA ILE A 39 1.77 4.13 5.84
C ILE A 39 3.26 4.08 5.53
N PHE A 40 3.60 3.96 4.25
CA PHE A 40 4.95 4.16 3.76
C PHE A 40 5.17 5.62 3.35
N THR A 41 6.22 6.26 3.86
CA THR A 41 6.56 7.64 3.54
C THR A 41 7.95 7.72 2.91
N GLY A 42 8.22 8.80 2.17
CA GLY A 42 9.52 9.02 1.52
C GLY A 42 9.42 9.57 0.10
N PRO A 43 10.55 10.04 -0.47
CA PRO A 43 10.60 10.65 -1.79
C PRO A 43 10.33 9.64 -2.92
N THR A 44 10.14 10.12 -4.15
CA THR A 44 10.04 9.26 -5.33
C THR A 44 11.28 8.37 -5.46
N GLY A 45 11.08 7.09 -5.77
CA GLY A 45 12.17 6.12 -5.90
C GLY A 45 12.68 5.52 -4.57
N SER A 46 12.09 5.84 -3.42
CA SER A 46 12.49 5.29 -2.11
C SER A 46 12.04 3.85 -1.85
N GLY A 47 11.32 3.23 -2.79
CA GLY A 47 10.84 1.84 -2.66
C GLY A 47 9.47 1.66 -2.00
N LYS A 48 8.69 2.72 -1.76
CA LYS A 48 7.32 2.62 -1.16
C LYS A 48 6.42 1.62 -1.88
N THR A 49 6.28 1.78 -3.21
CA THR A 49 5.45 0.88 -4.03
C THR A 49 5.98 -0.54 -3.97
N THR A 50 7.30 -0.72 -4.04
CA THR A 50 7.95 -2.04 -3.92
C THR A 50 7.63 -2.70 -2.58
N SER A 51 7.67 -1.95 -1.47
CA SER A 51 7.31 -2.46 -0.14
C SER A 51 5.82 -2.81 -0.02
N LEU A 52 4.93 -1.99 -0.58
CA LEU A 52 3.50 -2.27 -0.63
C LEU A 52 3.22 -3.58 -1.39
N TYR A 53 3.78 -3.74 -2.58
CA TYR A 53 3.65 -4.97 -3.36
C TYR A 53 4.24 -6.19 -2.63
N ALA A 54 5.37 -6.04 -1.94
CA ALA A 54 5.96 -7.11 -1.15
C ALA A 54 5.07 -7.54 0.02
N MET A 55 4.41 -6.58 0.69
CA MET A 55 3.41 -6.88 1.71
C MET A 55 2.20 -7.59 1.13
N LEU A 56 1.64 -7.11 0.01
CA LEU A 56 0.53 -7.77 -0.68
C LEU A 56 0.85 -9.21 -1.05
N GLN A 57 2.04 -9.45 -1.61
CA GLN A 57 2.49 -10.79 -1.94
C GLN A 57 2.65 -11.68 -0.70
N HIS A 58 3.14 -11.12 0.41
CA HIS A 58 3.21 -11.87 1.66
C HIS A 58 1.81 -12.21 2.19
N LEU A 59 0.87 -11.26 2.15
CA LEU A 59 -0.52 -11.45 2.58
C LEU A 59 -1.20 -12.58 1.80
N VAL A 60 -1.06 -12.57 0.48
CA VAL A 60 -1.55 -13.64 -0.41
C VAL A 60 -0.96 -15.01 -0.05
N ALA A 61 0.30 -15.05 0.37
CA ALA A 61 0.99 -16.30 0.67
C ALA A 61 0.63 -16.90 2.04
N ILE A 62 0.23 -16.07 3.01
CA ILE A 62 0.00 -16.52 4.40
C ILE A 62 -1.48 -16.71 4.74
N ASP A 63 -2.40 -16.16 3.95
CA ASP A 63 -3.82 -16.10 4.31
C ASP A 63 -4.74 -15.96 3.09
N SER A 64 -6.02 -16.28 3.25
CA SER A 64 -7.06 -16.17 2.21
C SER A 64 -7.91 -14.90 2.37
N ARG A 65 -7.26 -13.78 2.71
CA ARG A 65 -7.93 -12.48 2.87
C ARG A 65 -8.36 -11.89 1.53
N HIS A 66 -9.56 -11.30 1.51
CA HIS A 66 -10.05 -10.56 0.38
C HIS A 66 -9.30 -9.22 0.25
N ILE A 67 -8.41 -9.16 -0.73
CA ILE A 67 -7.54 -8.00 -0.97
C ILE A 67 -8.08 -7.20 -2.15
N ILE A 68 -8.16 -5.88 -1.99
CA ILE A 68 -8.44 -4.93 -3.08
C ILE A 68 -7.41 -3.81 -3.06
N SER A 69 -6.80 -3.51 -4.20
CA SER A 69 -5.95 -2.32 -4.38
C SER A 69 -6.62 -1.23 -5.21
N VAL A 70 -6.27 0.01 -4.93
CA VAL A 70 -6.63 1.21 -5.72
C VAL A 70 -5.33 1.91 -6.12
N GLU A 71 -5.06 2.01 -7.42
CA GLU A 71 -3.75 2.40 -7.96
C GLU A 71 -3.86 3.38 -9.16
N ASP A 72 -2.82 4.18 -9.40
CA ASP A 72 -2.74 5.17 -10.49
C ASP A 72 -1.31 5.28 -11.07
N PRO A 73 -0.94 4.49 -12.10
CA PRO A 73 -1.63 3.32 -12.64
C PRO A 73 -1.27 2.04 -11.87
N ILE A 74 -1.86 0.90 -12.27
CA ILE A 74 -1.41 -0.42 -11.81
C ILE A 74 -0.01 -0.69 -12.37
N GLU A 75 0.97 -0.92 -11.49
CA GLU A 75 2.36 -1.20 -11.87
C GLU A 75 2.61 -2.68 -12.20
N LYS A 76 2.04 -3.58 -11.41
CA LYS A 76 2.19 -5.03 -11.54
C LYS A 76 0.83 -5.73 -11.44
N PRO A 77 0.27 -6.18 -12.58
CA PRO A 77 -0.94 -6.99 -12.59
C PRO A 77 -0.75 -8.28 -11.78
N HIS A 78 -1.78 -8.68 -11.03
CA HIS A 78 -1.77 -9.87 -10.20
C HIS A 78 -3.16 -10.53 -10.18
N ASP A 79 -3.22 -11.85 -10.35
CA ASP A 79 -4.49 -12.56 -10.56
C ASP A 79 -5.22 -12.96 -9.28
N THR A 80 -4.54 -12.91 -8.12
CA THR A 80 -5.10 -13.40 -6.84
C THR A 80 -5.86 -12.33 -6.05
N TYR A 81 -5.74 -11.04 -6.40
CA TYR A 81 -6.46 -9.96 -5.72
C TYR A 81 -7.00 -8.96 -6.73
N THR A 82 -8.02 -8.22 -6.32
CA THR A 82 -8.66 -7.25 -7.22
C THR A 82 -7.85 -5.97 -7.27
N GLN A 83 -7.53 -5.49 -8.47
CA GLN A 83 -6.83 -4.22 -8.66
C GLN A 83 -7.73 -3.23 -9.40
N LEU A 84 -8.03 -2.10 -8.76
CA LEU A 84 -8.80 -1.01 -9.33
C LEU A 84 -7.83 0.09 -9.78
N GLN A 85 -7.81 0.38 -11.07
CA GLN A 85 -7.07 1.53 -11.58
C GLN A 85 -7.94 2.79 -11.56
N VAL A 86 -7.38 3.89 -11.05
CA VAL A 86 -7.97 5.22 -11.14
C VAL A 86 -8.21 5.58 -12.61
N ASN A 87 -9.37 6.18 -12.88
CA ASN A 87 -9.74 6.66 -14.19
C ASN A 87 -10.46 8.00 -14.05
N GLU A 88 -9.67 9.08 -13.98
CA GLU A 88 -10.19 10.45 -13.85
C GLU A 88 -11.11 10.83 -15.01
N GLN A 89 -10.88 10.32 -16.23
CA GLN A 89 -11.71 10.60 -17.40
C GLN A 89 -13.12 10.02 -17.27
N ALA A 90 -13.25 8.89 -16.56
CA ALA A 90 -14.53 8.28 -16.22
C ALA A 90 -15.11 8.77 -14.88
N GLY A 91 -14.46 9.73 -14.21
CA GLY A 91 -14.85 10.23 -12.89
C GLY A 91 -14.55 9.28 -11.73
N LEU A 92 -13.70 8.28 -11.95
CA LEU A 92 -13.28 7.32 -10.92
C LEU A 92 -11.93 7.75 -10.32
N ASP A 93 -11.97 8.73 -9.42
CA ASP A 93 -10.81 9.15 -8.63
C ASP A 93 -10.48 8.18 -7.48
N TYR A 94 -9.38 8.41 -6.75
CA TYR A 94 -8.97 7.58 -5.60
C TYR A 94 -10.08 7.42 -4.55
N SER A 95 -10.79 8.51 -4.24
CA SER A 95 -11.81 8.52 -3.21
C SER A 95 -13.07 7.74 -3.62
N GLU A 96 -13.46 7.81 -4.89
CA GLU A 96 -14.59 7.05 -5.43
C GLU A 96 -14.22 5.58 -5.63
N ALA A 97 -13.00 5.28 -6.09
CA ALA A 97 -12.50 3.91 -6.18
C ALA A 97 -12.39 3.24 -4.81
N LEU A 98 -11.92 3.95 -3.79
CA LEU A 98 -11.82 3.42 -2.42
C LEU A 98 -13.21 3.16 -1.80
N LYS A 99 -14.19 4.04 -2.04
CA LYS A 99 -15.58 3.78 -1.64
C LYS A 99 -16.17 2.56 -2.36
N ALA A 100 -15.85 2.38 -3.63
CA ALA A 100 -16.30 1.21 -4.39
C ALA A 100 -15.65 -0.06 -3.81
N ALA A 101 -14.35 -0.06 -3.57
CA ALA A 101 -13.62 -1.16 -2.95
C ALA A 101 -14.24 -1.59 -1.62
N LEU A 102 -14.58 -0.64 -0.73
CA LEU A 102 -15.23 -0.94 0.55
C LEU A 102 -16.59 -1.65 0.45
N ARG A 103 -17.30 -1.52 -0.68
CA ARG A 103 -18.58 -2.23 -0.89
C ARG A 103 -18.39 -3.70 -1.28
N HIS A 104 -17.17 -4.10 -1.59
CA HIS A 104 -16.83 -5.48 -1.91
C HIS A 104 -16.45 -6.28 -0.66
N ASP A 105 -16.60 -5.72 0.55
CA ASP A 105 -16.26 -6.39 1.82
C ASP A 105 -14.78 -6.88 1.84
N PRO A 106 -13.80 -5.98 1.67
CA PRO A 106 -12.38 -6.36 1.68
C PRO A 106 -11.85 -6.52 3.11
N ASP A 107 -11.00 -7.52 3.33
CA ASP A 107 -10.22 -7.62 4.57
C ASP A 107 -9.00 -6.69 4.54
N VAL A 108 -8.41 -6.51 3.35
CA VAL A 108 -7.23 -5.67 3.13
C VAL A 108 -7.50 -4.69 2.00
N LEU A 109 -7.19 -3.43 2.26
CA LEU A 109 -7.19 -2.36 1.26
C LEU A 109 -5.77 -1.86 1.03
N MET A 110 -5.32 -1.84 -0.22
CA MET A 110 -4.12 -1.11 -0.61
C MET A 110 -4.52 0.15 -1.37
N VAL A 111 -4.02 1.30 -0.94
CA VAL A 111 -4.24 2.58 -1.61
C VAL A 111 -2.87 3.09 -2.04
N GLY A 112 -2.61 3.13 -3.35
CA GLY A 112 -1.29 3.43 -3.91
C GLY A 112 -0.66 4.67 -3.27
N GLU A 113 -1.44 5.73 -3.11
CA GLU A 113 -1.08 6.88 -2.30
C GLU A 113 -2.31 7.68 -1.83
N ILE A 114 -2.14 8.40 -0.72
CA ILE A 114 -3.11 9.41 -0.27
C ILE A 114 -2.62 10.78 -0.73
N ARG A 115 -3.36 11.40 -1.68
CA ARG A 115 -3.05 12.73 -2.24
C ARG A 115 -3.89 13.86 -1.65
N ASP A 116 -5.03 13.53 -1.03
CA ASP A 116 -6.03 14.49 -0.59
C ASP A 116 -6.71 14.07 0.73
N GLU A 117 -7.39 15.01 1.36
CA GLU A 117 -8.07 14.82 2.64
C GLU A 117 -9.23 13.81 2.56
N LYS A 118 -9.98 13.79 1.46
CA LYS A 118 -11.16 12.92 1.31
C LYS A 118 -10.72 11.47 1.27
N THR A 119 -9.68 11.15 0.51
CA THR A 119 -9.05 9.82 0.45
C THR A 119 -8.48 9.44 1.81
N ALA A 120 -7.81 10.37 2.51
CA ALA A 120 -7.26 10.13 3.86
C ALA A 120 -8.36 9.77 4.88
N GLN A 121 -9.44 10.53 4.91
CA GLN A 121 -10.58 10.30 5.82
C GLN A 121 -11.20 8.93 5.61
N ILE A 122 -11.36 8.49 4.35
CA ILE A 122 -11.90 7.17 4.03
C ILE A 122 -10.95 6.07 4.48
N ALA A 123 -9.64 6.20 4.19
CA ALA A 123 -8.62 5.23 4.58
C ALA A 123 -8.52 5.06 6.10
N VAL A 124 -8.50 6.16 6.87
CA VAL A 124 -8.49 6.13 8.33
C VAL A 124 -9.77 5.48 8.87
N ARG A 125 -10.93 5.85 8.32
CA ARG A 125 -12.19 5.24 8.75
C ARG A 125 -12.19 3.73 8.49
N ALA A 126 -11.76 3.28 7.31
CA ALA A 126 -11.68 1.86 6.97
C ALA A 126 -10.79 1.10 7.97
N ALA A 127 -9.62 1.67 8.29
CA ALA A 127 -8.71 1.11 9.29
C ALA A 127 -9.35 0.97 10.67
N MET A 128 -10.13 1.96 11.11
CA MET A 128 -10.86 1.92 12.40
C MET A 128 -12.10 1.02 12.38
N THR A 129 -12.55 0.58 11.20
CA THR A 129 -13.74 -0.26 11.04
C THR A 129 -13.38 -1.66 10.56
N GLY A 130 -12.25 -2.20 11.00
CA GLY A 130 -11.92 -3.62 10.83
C GLY A 130 -11.24 -3.99 9.51
N HIS A 131 -10.58 -3.05 8.84
CA HIS A 131 -9.83 -3.32 7.60
C HIS A 131 -8.34 -3.07 7.82
N LEU A 132 -7.48 -3.92 7.26
CA LEU A 132 -6.04 -3.63 7.19
C LEU A 132 -5.79 -2.73 5.97
N VAL A 133 -5.41 -1.49 6.21
CA VAL A 133 -5.17 -0.49 5.15
C VAL A 133 -3.67 -0.28 4.97
N LEU A 134 -3.17 -0.52 3.76
CA LEU A 134 -1.80 -0.29 3.35
C LEU A 134 -1.75 0.90 2.39
N THR A 135 -0.91 1.90 2.65
CA THR A 135 -0.84 3.07 1.76
C THR A 135 0.52 3.75 1.76
N SER A 136 0.66 4.77 0.93
CA SER A 136 1.84 5.62 0.88
C SER A 136 1.51 7.12 0.88
N LEU A 137 2.48 7.93 1.30
CA LEU A 137 2.42 9.39 1.23
C LEU A 137 3.63 9.94 0.46
N HIS A 138 3.36 10.86 -0.47
CA HIS A 138 4.37 11.66 -1.14
C HIS A 138 4.71 12.91 -0.34
N THR A 139 5.67 12.79 0.57
CA THR A 139 6.20 13.92 1.33
C THR A 139 7.28 14.64 0.53
N ARG A 140 7.02 15.90 0.09
CA ARG A 140 8.05 16.79 -0.49
C ARG A 140 8.99 17.41 0.56
N HIS A 141 8.57 17.43 1.83
CA HIS A 141 9.33 17.95 2.95
C HIS A 141 9.23 16.99 4.15
N THR A 142 10.39 16.60 4.66
CA THR A 142 10.60 15.74 5.84
C THR A 142 10.39 16.55 7.13
N SER A 143 9.14 16.89 7.45
CA SER A 143 8.79 17.56 8.72
C SER A 143 7.70 16.84 9.52
N VAL A 144 7.14 15.74 9.01
CA VAL A 144 6.27 14.83 9.76
C VAL A 144 7.04 13.53 9.90
N LEU A 145 7.60 13.28 11.09
CA LEU A 145 8.33 12.06 11.53
C LEU A 145 8.70 11.11 10.39
N SER A 146 9.66 11.53 9.58
CA SER A 146 10.25 10.72 8.53
C SER A 146 11.50 10.07 9.11
N PHE A 147 11.44 8.79 9.37
CA PHE A 147 12.64 7.97 9.26
C PHE A 147 12.54 7.30 7.89
N ASP A 148 13.64 7.32 7.16
CA ASP A 148 13.74 6.82 5.78
C ASP A 148 12.97 5.49 5.62
N CYS A 149 12.47 5.20 4.41
CA CYS A 149 11.90 3.90 4.01
C CYS A 149 12.74 2.69 4.47
N TRP A 150 13.97 2.94 4.91
CA TRP A 150 14.95 2.00 5.40
C TRP A 150 15.12 1.87 6.91
N SER A 151 14.72 2.87 7.69
CA SER A 151 15.09 2.92 9.09
C SER A 151 13.94 2.74 10.06
N LEU A 152 12.68 2.98 9.71
CA LEU A 152 11.55 2.65 10.57
C LEU A 152 10.25 2.54 9.77
N VAL A 153 9.57 1.42 9.96
CA VAL A 153 8.13 1.30 9.77
C VAL A 153 7.46 2.31 10.71
N CYS A 154 6.96 3.44 10.18
CA CYS A 154 6.17 4.40 10.95
C CYS A 154 4.88 3.72 11.42
N HIS A 155 4.88 3.25 12.66
CA HIS A 155 3.68 2.75 13.32
C HIS A 155 2.82 3.95 13.74
N LEU A 156 1.68 4.13 13.08
CA LEU A 156 0.51 4.71 13.75
C LEU A 156 -0.51 3.59 13.90
N ILE A 157 -0.36 2.80 14.97
CA ILE A 157 -1.45 1.97 15.48
C ILE A 157 -2.36 2.96 16.23
N ILE A 158 -3.57 3.19 15.72
CA ILE A 158 -4.63 3.87 16.47
C ILE A 158 -5.28 2.84 17.40
#